data_AF-A0A9P8EXR9-F1
#
_entry.id   AF-A0A9P8EXR9-F1
#
_cell.length_a   1.000
_cell.length_b   1.000
_cell.length_c   1.000
_cell.angle_alpha   90.00
_cell.angle_beta   90.00
_cell.angle_gamma   90.00
#
_symmetry.space_group_name_H-M   'P 1'
#
loop_
_entity.id
_entity.type
_entity.pdbx_description
1 polymer ?
#
loop_
_entity_poly.entity_id
_entity_poly.type
_entity_poly.pdbx_seq_one_letter_code
_entity_poly.pdbx_strand_id
1 'polypeptide(L)'
;YYLIEGQEDTSFRVYREANRLSQHPQWWSVAETIDEVNALAEKLETKDTTQAARRLADKMKAAVPRFEASEEKRRRREYRQARKAQFSKPEPGFSLYEGRTRGKRIRYTYSDNEDESDATGSRRSARYSGHSTPADSGPVVTASGRQVRPA
;
A
#
# COMPACT_ATOMS: atom_id res chain seq x y z
N TYR A 1 -21.44 18.52 -16.80
CA TYR A 1 -20.65 17.47 -16.12
C TYR A 1 -19.19 17.82 -16.23
N TYR A 2 -18.45 17.58 -15.16
CA TYR A 2 -17.03 17.91 -15.05
C TYR A 2 -16.31 16.68 -14.51
N LEU A 3 -15.28 16.25 -15.25
CA LEU A 3 -14.39 15.18 -14.84
C LEU A 3 -13.20 15.83 -14.15
N ILE A 4 -13.01 15.50 -12.87
CA ILE A 4 -11.80 15.85 -12.14
C ILE A 4 -10.99 14.57 -12.01
N GLU A 5 -9.86 14.54 -12.69
CA GLU A 5 -8.86 13.49 -12.55
C GLU A 5 -7.72 14.08 -11.72
N GLY A 6 -7.42 13.44 -10.59
CA GLY A 6 -6.25 13.84 -9.83
C GLY A 6 -4.98 13.18 -10.39
N GLN A 7 -3.82 13.79 -10.15
CA GLN A 7 -2.56 13.27 -10.66
C GLN A 7 -2.10 12.01 -9.91
N GLU A 8 -1.77 10.97 -10.69
CA GLU A 8 -1.07 9.73 -10.34
C GLU A 8 -1.65 8.83 -9.24
N ASP A 9 -1.95 9.39 -8.07
CA ASP A 9 -2.23 8.67 -6.83
C ASP A 9 -3.64 8.95 -6.26
N THR A 10 -4.38 9.82 -6.92
CA THR A 10 -5.74 10.25 -6.50
C THR A 10 -6.79 9.67 -7.41
N SER A 11 -7.86 9.13 -6.80
CA SER A 11 -9.03 8.65 -7.53
C SER A 11 -9.67 9.77 -8.37
N PHE A 12 -10.30 9.39 -9.47
CA PHE A 12 -11.06 10.32 -10.29
C PHE A 12 -12.44 10.56 -9.68
N ARG A 13 -13.05 11.70 -10.01
CA ARG A 13 -14.43 12.00 -9.61
C ARG A 13 -15.16 12.77 -10.69
N VAL A 14 -16.39 12.36 -10.97
CA VAL A 14 -17.28 13.05 -11.91
C VAL A 14 -18.29 13.86 -11.12
N TYR A 15 -18.35 15.16 -11.40
CA TYR A 15 -19.30 16.08 -10.79
C TYR A 15 -20.36 16.53 -11.79
N ARG A 16 -21.58 16.75 -11.31
CA ARG A 16 -22.62 17.48 -12.04
C ARG A 16 -22.88 18.80 -11.34
N GLU A 17 -22.85 19.85 -12.14
CA GLU A 17 -23.29 21.18 -11.76
C GLU A 17 -24.84 21.21 -11.74
N ALA A 18 -25.44 21.72 -10.67
CA ALA A 18 -26.89 21.72 -10.49
C ALA A 18 -27.60 22.75 -11.39
N ASN A 19 -27.18 24.02 -11.31
CA ASN A 19 -27.74 25.11 -12.10
C ASN A 19 -26.63 26.05 -12.57
N ARG A 20 -26.48 26.16 -13.90
CA ARG A 20 -25.49 27.04 -14.55
C ARG A 20 -25.76 28.53 -14.38
N LEU A 21 -27.00 28.91 -14.07
CA LEU A 21 -27.42 30.31 -13.97
C LEU A 21 -27.30 30.87 -12.55
N SER A 22 -26.94 30.02 -11.57
CA SER A 22 -26.73 30.46 -10.18
C SER A 22 -25.37 31.15 -10.03
N GLN A 23 -25.32 32.27 -9.30
CA GLN A 23 -24.06 32.91 -8.92
C GLN A 23 -23.19 32.03 -8.00
N HIS A 24 -23.84 31.13 -7.25
CA HIS A 24 -23.18 30.13 -6.42
C HIS A 24 -23.50 28.75 -7.01
N PRO A 25 -22.66 28.23 -7.93
CA PRO A 25 -22.90 26.93 -8.54
C PRO A 25 -22.70 25.84 -7.49
N GLN A 26 -23.72 25.00 -7.31
CA GLN A 26 -23.66 23.83 -6.44
C GLN A 26 -23.24 22.59 -7.25
N TRP A 27 -22.36 21.80 -6.65
CA TRP A 27 -21.74 20.62 -7.25
C TRP A 27 -22.05 19.41 -6.38
N TRP A 28 -22.37 18.29 -7.01
CA TRP A 28 -22.55 17.01 -6.32
C TRP A 28 -21.80 15.92 -7.09
N SER A 29 -21.20 14.98 -6.35
CA SER A 29 -20.48 13.85 -6.94
C SER A 29 -21.50 12.88 -7.54
N VAL A 30 -21.21 12.41 -8.75
CA VAL A 30 -22.09 11.53 -9.53
C VAL A 30 -21.49 10.16 -9.70
N ALA A 31 -20.18 10.09 -9.93
CA ALA A 31 -19.45 8.85 -10.09
C ALA A 31 -18.04 8.97 -9.50
N GLU A 32 -17.65 7.93 -8.77
CA GLU A 32 -16.35 7.74 -8.13
C GLU A 32 -15.69 6.43 -8.58
N THR A 33 -16.49 5.47 -9.06
CA THR A 33 -16.01 4.17 -9.55
C THR A 33 -16.19 4.02 -11.06
N ILE A 34 -15.43 3.09 -11.66
CA ILE A 34 -15.48 2.82 -13.10
C ILE A 34 -16.88 2.29 -13.48
N ASP A 35 -17.46 1.44 -12.63
CA ASP A 35 -18.81 0.90 -12.83
C ASP A 35 -19.86 2.01 -12.81
N GLU A 36 -19.74 2.99 -11.91
CA GLU A 36 -20.62 4.15 -11.88
C GLU A 36 -20.48 5.05 -13.12
N VAL A 37 -19.27 5.21 -13.67
CA VAL A 37 -19.06 5.94 -14.92
C VAL A 37 -19.71 5.22 -16.10
N ASN A 38 -19.60 3.89 -16.16
CA ASN A 38 -20.26 3.09 -17.20
C ASN A 38 -21.78 3.17 -17.10
N ALA A 39 -22.33 3.04 -15.88
CA ALA A 39 -23.76 3.20 -15.63
C ALA A 39 -24.26 4.62 -15.97
N LEU A 40 -23.44 5.64 -15.72
CA LEU A 40 -23.74 7.02 -16.09
C LEU A 40 -23.75 7.20 -17.61
N ALA A 41 -22.79 6.62 -18.33
CA ALA A 41 -22.74 6.66 -19.79
C ALA A 41 -23.97 5.99 -20.42
N GLU A 42 -24.36 4.82 -19.91
CA GLU A 42 -25.58 4.11 -20.36
C GLU A 42 -26.84 4.93 -20.07
N LYS A 43 -26.91 5.57 -18.89
CA LYS A 43 -28.02 6.45 -18.52
C LYS A 43 -28.15 7.66 -19.47
N LEU A 44 -27.02 8.24 -19.88
CA LEU A 44 -27.00 9.37 -20.81
C LEU A 44 -27.47 8.96 -22.22
N GLU A 45 -27.14 7.76 -22.66
CA GLU A 45 -27.56 7.21 -23.95
C GLU A 45 -29.05 6.86 -23.99
N THR A 46 -29.56 6.26 -22.93
CA THR A 46 -30.95 5.75 -22.85
C THR A 46 -31.97 6.82 -22.47
N LYS A 47 -31.67 7.69 -21.49
CA LYS A 47 -32.67 8.61 -20.91
C LYS A 47 -32.64 10.01 -21.52
N ASP A 48 -31.46 10.62 -21.63
CA ASP A 48 -31.36 11.98 -22.14
C ASP A 48 -31.47 12.00 -23.67
N THR A 49 -30.91 11.01 -24.38
CA THR A 49 -30.92 10.85 -25.86
C THR A 49 -30.45 12.04 -26.70
N THR A 50 -30.15 13.18 -26.08
CA THR A 50 -29.67 14.39 -26.75
C THR A 50 -28.29 14.18 -27.38
N GLN A 51 -27.99 14.90 -28.47
CA GLN A 51 -26.67 14.81 -29.11
C GLN A 51 -25.54 15.18 -28.15
N ALA A 52 -25.77 16.15 -27.25
CA ALA A 52 -24.79 16.54 -26.24
C ALA A 52 -24.56 15.42 -25.20
N ALA A 53 -25.62 14.73 -24.77
CA ALA A 53 -25.50 13.59 -23.87
C ALA A 53 -24.76 12.42 -24.51
N ARG A 54 -25.03 12.10 -25.78
CA ARG A 54 -24.30 11.06 -26.53
C ARG A 54 -22.81 11.37 -26.63
N ARG A 55 -22.45 12.58 -27.06
CA ARG A 55 -21.05 13.03 -27.11
C ARG A 55 -20.36 12.96 -25.74
N LEU A 56 -21.09 13.22 -24.66
CA LEU A 56 -20.55 13.09 -23.31
C LEU A 56 -20.34 11.62 -22.92
N ALA A 57 -21.30 10.74 -23.23
CA ALA A 57 -21.17 9.31 -23.01
C ALA A 57 -19.98 8.73 -23.77
N ASP A 58 -19.78 9.11 -25.04
CA ASP A 58 -18.61 8.70 -25.83
C ASP A 58 -17.29 9.12 -25.17
N LYS A 59 -17.22 10.36 -24.65
CA LYS A 59 -16.06 10.85 -23.91
C LYS A 59 -15.81 10.07 -22.62
N MET A 60 -16.88 9.72 -21.89
CA MET A 60 -16.78 8.91 -20.67
C MET A 60 -16.23 7.52 -21.00
N LYS A 61 -16.79 6.84 -22.01
CA LYS A 61 -16.32 5.52 -22.47
C LYS A 61 -14.87 5.56 -22.96
N ALA A 62 -14.48 6.60 -23.69
CA ALA A 62 -13.09 6.79 -24.13
C ALA A 62 -12.10 7.02 -22.96
N ALA A 63 -12.57 7.53 -21.82
CA ALA A 63 -11.74 7.75 -20.64
C ALA A 63 -11.58 6.49 -19.76
N VAL A 64 -12.44 5.48 -19.91
CA VAL A 64 -12.43 4.25 -19.09
C VAL A 64 -11.06 3.53 -19.11
N PRO A 65 -10.41 3.28 -20.26
CA PRO A 65 -9.13 2.58 -20.29
C PRO A 65 -8.04 3.32 -19.49
N ARG A 66 -8.10 4.66 -19.49
CA ARG A 66 -7.18 5.50 -18.73
C ARG A 66 -7.43 5.37 -17.23
N PHE A 67 -8.70 5.32 -16.80
CA PHE A 67 -9.05 5.11 -15.41
C PHE A 67 -8.63 3.73 -14.92
N GLU A 68 -8.85 2.68 -15.70
CA GLU A 68 -8.41 1.31 -15.37
C GLU A 68 -6.90 1.25 -15.14
N ALA A 69 -6.10 1.85 -16.03
CA ALA A 69 -4.65 1.91 -15.88
C ALA A 69 -4.23 2.68 -14.62
N SER A 70 -4.89 3.80 -14.31
CA SER A 70 -4.61 4.60 -13.12
C SER A 70 -4.95 3.87 -11.82
N GLU A 71 -6.10 3.18 -11.78
CA GLU A 71 -6.57 2.41 -10.64
C GLU A 71 -5.67 1.20 -10.38
N GLU A 72 -5.20 0.54 -11.43
CA GLU A 72 -4.24 -0.56 -11.30
C GLU A 72 -2.90 -0.08 -10.73
N LYS A 73 -2.40 1.09 -11.18
CA LYS A 73 -1.19 1.72 -10.63
C LYS A 73 -1.36 2.05 -9.14
N ARG A 74 -2.50 2.61 -8.76
CA ARG A 74 -2.87 2.91 -7.35
C ARG A 74 -2.90 1.64 -6.51
N ARG A 75 -3.64 0.61 -6.95
CA ARG A 75 -3.75 -0.68 -6.25
C ARG A 75 -2.39 -1.34 -6.01
N ARG A 76 -1.50 -1.32 -7.01
CA ARG A 76 -0.12 -1.83 -6.86
C ARG A 76 0.67 -1.02 -5.81
N ARG A 77 0.48 0.29 -5.74
CA ARG A 77 1.14 1.14 -4.75
C ARG A 77 0.59 0.91 -3.34
N GLU A 78 -0.73 0.87 -3.19
CA GLU A 78 -1.40 0.56 -1.92
C GLU A 78 -0.95 -0.81 -1.39
N TYR A 79 -0.87 -1.82 -2.25
CA TYR A 79 -0.34 -3.13 -1.89
C TYR A 79 1.10 -3.04 -1.36
N ARG A 80 2.00 -2.32 -2.06
CA ARG A 80 3.39 -2.11 -1.61
C ARG A 80 3.45 -1.36 -0.28
N GLN A 81 2.62 -0.33 -0.12
CA GLN A 81 2.56 0.45 1.12
C GLN A 81 2.03 -0.39 2.28
N ALA A 82 0.96 -1.17 2.09
CA ALA A 82 0.40 -2.07 3.09
C ALA A 82 1.41 -3.14 3.50
N ARG A 83 2.12 -3.74 2.54
CA ARG A 83 3.22 -4.68 2.83
C ARG A 83 4.33 -4.00 3.62
N LYS A 84 4.79 -2.82 3.22
CA LYS A 84 5.80 -2.05 3.96
C LYS A 84 5.33 -1.73 5.39
N ALA A 85 4.07 -1.32 5.55
CA ALA A 85 3.46 -0.98 6.82
C ALA A 85 3.41 -2.20 7.78
N GLN A 86 3.12 -3.39 7.25
CA GLN A 86 3.17 -4.64 8.02
C GLN A 86 4.58 -4.92 8.57
N PHE A 87 5.63 -4.59 7.81
CA PHE A 87 7.02 -4.77 8.27
C PHE A 87 7.53 -3.63 9.16
N SER A 88 6.91 -2.45 9.11
CA SER A 88 7.33 -1.30 9.91
C SER A 88 6.67 -1.23 11.29
N LYS A 89 5.70 -2.10 11.60
CA LYS A 89 5.07 -2.12 12.93
C LYS A 89 6.13 -2.47 13.98
N PRO A 90 6.51 -1.54 14.86
CA PRO A 90 7.47 -1.78 15.91
C PRO A 90 6.72 -2.36 17.11
N GLU A 91 6.16 -3.56 16.99
CA GLU A 91 5.84 -4.30 18.20
C GLU A 91 7.14 -4.94 18.69
N PRO A 92 7.66 -4.56 19.87
CA PRO A 92 8.90 -5.12 20.39
C PRO A 92 8.68 -6.61 20.68
N GLY A 93 9.15 -7.49 19.79
CA GLY A 93 9.11 -8.94 20.00
C GLY A 93 8.00 -9.70 19.27
N PHE A 94 7.46 -9.17 18.17
CA PHE A 94 6.69 -9.97 17.19
C PHE A 94 7.05 -9.56 15.76
N SER A 95 8.25 -9.95 15.32
CA SER A 95 8.54 -9.92 13.88
C SER A 95 7.83 -11.10 13.21
N LEU A 96 7.28 -10.94 12.00
CA LEU A 96 6.81 -12.05 11.15
C LEU A 96 7.85 -13.19 10.97
N TYR A 97 9.12 -12.92 11.30
CA TYR A 97 10.25 -13.85 11.27
C TYR A 97 10.61 -14.48 12.62
N GLU A 98 9.85 -14.26 13.69
CA GLU A 98 10.18 -14.80 15.02
C GLU A 98 10.02 -16.32 15.11
N GLY A 99 9.19 -16.91 14.25
CA GLY A 99 9.08 -18.37 14.09
C GLY A 99 10.09 -18.99 13.11
N ARG A 100 10.82 -18.19 12.32
CA ARG A 100 11.84 -18.73 11.41
C ARG A 100 13.14 -18.83 12.19
N THR A 101 13.27 -19.93 12.92
CA THR A 101 14.50 -20.38 13.59
C THR A 101 15.73 -20.10 12.72
N ARG A 102 16.37 -18.95 12.91
CA ARG A 102 17.70 -18.68 12.36
C ARG A 102 18.67 -19.47 13.23
N GLY A 103 18.78 -20.78 12.94
CA GLY A 103 19.85 -21.63 13.45
C GLY A 103 19.51 -22.58 14.61
N LYS A 104 18.30 -22.59 15.17
CA LYS A 104 17.92 -23.65 16.13
C LYS A 104 17.27 -24.82 15.41
N ARG A 105 18.03 -25.89 15.18
CA ARG A 105 17.50 -27.19 14.72
C ARG A 105 16.61 -27.76 15.83
N ILE A 106 15.38 -28.15 15.51
CA ILE A 106 14.54 -28.96 16.40
C ILE A 106 15.31 -30.27 16.68
N ARG A 107 15.52 -30.59 17.95
CA ARG A 107 16.13 -31.86 18.37
C ARG A 107 15.00 -32.90 18.43
N TYR A 108 15.06 -33.89 17.54
CA TYR A 108 14.10 -35.00 17.47
C TYR A 108 14.43 -36.16 18.41
N THR A 109 15.26 -35.91 19.44
CA THR A 109 15.47 -36.87 20.53
C THR A 109 14.47 -36.53 21.62
N TYR A 110 13.25 -37.04 21.49
CA TYR A 110 12.28 -37.06 22.58
C TYR A 110 12.78 -38.10 23.60
N SER A 111 13.66 -37.69 24.51
CA SER A 111 13.91 -38.49 25.71
C SER A 111 12.78 -38.19 26.68
N ASP A 112 11.98 -39.21 26.93
CA ASP A 112 10.94 -39.32 27.94
C ASP A 112 11.49 -38.94 29.32
N ASN A 113 11.37 -37.67 29.69
CA ASN A 113 11.33 -37.15 31.05
C ASN A 113 10.82 -35.71 30.95
N GLU A 114 9.51 -35.59 31.15
CA GLU A 114 8.82 -34.34 31.43
C GLU A 114 9.46 -33.67 32.65
N ASP A 115 9.89 -32.42 32.48
CA ASP A 115 9.80 -31.44 33.56
C ASP A 115 9.72 -30.04 32.94
N GLU A 116 8.48 -29.62 32.76
CA GLU A 116 8.05 -28.26 32.50
C GLU A 116 8.60 -27.34 33.61
N SER A 117 9.70 -26.64 33.32
CA SER A 117 10.25 -25.65 34.23
C SER A 117 10.51 -24.35 33.47
N ASP A 118 9.62 -23.39 33.72
CA ASP A 118 9.67 -21.97 33.37
C ASP A 118 10.92 -21.30 33.99
N ALA A 119 12.08 -21.62 33.44
CA ALA A 119 13.35 -21.05 33.86
C ALA A 119 13.75 -19.93 32.89
N THR A 120 13.33 -18.71 33.23
CA THR A 120 13.83 -17.41 32.72
C THR A 120 15.32 -17.16 33.03
N GLY A 121 16.13 -18.21 33.13
CA GLY A 121 17.55 -18.15 33.44
C GLY A 121 18.38 -17.87 32.20
N SER A 122 18.72 -16.60 31.97
CA SER A 122 19.83 -16.19 31.10
C SER A 122 21.16 -16.72 31.67
N ARG A 123 21.42 -18.01 31.51
CA ARG A 123 22.74 -18.61 31.77
C ARG A 123 23.61 -18.32 30.56
N ARG A 124 24.20 -17.12 30.54
CA ARG A 124 25.29 -16.75 29.62
C ARG A 124 26.46 -17.71 29.85
N SER A 125 26.50 -18.77 29.04
CA SER A 125 27.63 -19.68 28.93
C SER A 125 28.86 -18.87 28.46
N ALA A 126 29.85 -18.72 29.34
CA ALA A 126 31.16 -18.14 29.06
C ALA A 126 32.05 -19.10 28.23
N ARG A 127 31.51 -19.62 27.12
CA ARG A 127 32.31 -20.36 26.14
C ARG A 127 32.87 -19.34 25.16
N TYR A 128 34.18 -19.16 25.21
CA TYR A 128 34.97 -18.41 24.23
C TYR A 128 34.70 -18.97 22.82
N SER A 129 33.70 -18.42 22.14
CA SER A 129 33.52 -18.64 20.71
C SER A 129 34.58 -17.82 19.99
N GLY A 130 35.62 -18.48 19.47
CA GLY A 130 36.67 -17.89 18.64
C GLY A 130 36.19 -17.37 17.29
N HIS A 131 34.93 -16.95 17.18
CA HIS A 131 34.38 -16.29 16.02
C HIS A 131 33.86 -14.92 16.45
N SER A 132 34.77 -13.95 16.48
CA SER A 132 34.43 -12.53 16.45
C SER A 132 33.61 -12.28 15.18
N THR A 133 32.29 -12.20 15.31
CA THR A 133 31.49 -11.44 14.34
C THR A 133 32.08 -10.03 14.32
N PRO A 134 32.63 -9.54 13.19
CA PRO A 134 33.06 -8.15 13.14
C PRO A 134 31.85 -7.31 13.52
N ALA A 135 32.00 -6.39 14.47
CA ALA A 135 30.99 -5.37 14.67
C ALA A 135 30.80 -4.71 13.31
N ASP A 136 29.62 -4.87 12.71
CA ASP A 136 29.27 -4.24 11.45
C ASP A 136 29.30 -2.73 11.70
N SER A 137 30.42 -2.11 11.33
CA SER A 137 30.60 -0.67 11.47
C SER A 137 29.55 -0.03 10.57
N GLY A 138 28.50 0.53 11.19
CA GLY A 138 27.45 1.25 10.49
C GLY A 138 28.03 2.32 9.56
N PRO A 139 27.24 2.82 8.58
CA PRO A 139 27.74 3.74 7.57
C PRO A 139 28.38 4.98 8.20
N VAL A 140 29.65 5.23 7.87
CA VAL A 140 30.38 6.41 8.34
C VAL A 140 29.85 7.62 7.60
N VAL A 141 29.31 8.58 8.37
CA VAL A 141 28.80 9.85 7.85
C VAL A 141 29.90 10.90 7.97
N THR A 142 30.33 11.44 6.83
CA THR A 142 31.27 12.56 6.78
C THR A 142 30.63 13.85 7.30
N ALA A 143 31.43 14.84 7.70
CA ALA A 143 30.93 16.14 8.18
C ALA A 143 30.01 16.87 7.16
N SER A 144 30.06 16.49 5.87
CA SER A 144 29.16 16.98 4.83
C SER A 144 27.86 16.16 4.68
N GLY A 145 27.58 15.22 5.59
CA GLY A 145 26.37 14.38 5.58
C GLY A 145 26.38 13.21 4.59
N ARG A 146 27.50 12.96 3.88
CA ARG A 146 27.61 11.85 2.91
C ARG A 146 27.98 10.55 3.62
N GLN A 147 27.22 9.48 3.35
CA GLN A 147 27.56 8.12 3.77
C GLN A 147 28.61 7.53 2.82
N VAL A 148 29.70 7.00 3.39
CA VAL A 148 30.79 6.35 2.65
C VAL A 148 31.01 4.94 3.19
N ARG A 149 31.43 4.02 2.31
CA ARG A 149 31.82 2.67 2.73
C ARG A 149 33.12 2.76 3.54
N PRO A 150 33.17 2.20 4.76
CA PRO A 150 34.44 2.06 5.47
C PRO A 150 35.37 1.14 4.66
N ALA A 151 36.66 1.48 4.65
CA ALA A 151 37.72 0.70 4.00
C ALA A 151 38.13 -0.50 4.85
#